data_AF-A0A832HQJ6-F1
#
_entry.id   AF-A0A832HQJ6-F1
#
_cell.length_a   1.000
_cell.length_b   1.000
_cell.length_c   1.000
_cell.angle_alpha   90.00
_cell.angle_beta   90.00
_cell.angle_gamma   90.00
#
_symmetry.space_group_name_H-M   'P 1'
#
loop_
_entity.id
_entity.type
_entity.pdbx_description
1 polymer ?
#
loop_
_entity_poly.entity_id
_entity_poly.type
_entity_poly.pdbx_seq_one_letter_code
_entity_poly.pdbx_strand_id
1 'polypeptide(L)'
;MINTLRIYEELSEVMDPKPAQKLASVLGLIYEDLQNTVKRSDFEALQRVVGELAVSQKELAEAQKRTEARLQELTEAQNRTEARVGELTEAQKRTEARVQELTEAQKRTEARLGELTEAQNRTEA
;
A
#
# COMPACT_ATOMS: atom_id res chain seq x y z
N MET A 1 5.39 34.63 -35.51
CA MET A 1 6.76 34.99 -35.93
C MET A 1 6.70 36.46 -36.30
N ILE A 2 7.47 37.33 -35.63
CA ILE A 2 7.54 38.75 -36.03
C ILE A 2 8.19 38.82 -37.41
N ASN A 3 7.60 39.62 -38.29
CA ASN A 3 8.19 39.87 -39.60
C ASN A 3 9.21 41.02 -39.47
N THR A 4 10.46 40.67 -39.19
CA THR A 4 11.57 41.62 -39.05
C THR A 4 11.86 42.38 -40.35
N LEU A 5 11.51 41.81 -41.51
CA LEU A 5 11.60 42.49 -42.81
C LEU A 5 10.59 43.62 -42.91
N ARG A 6 9.33 43.39 -42.50
CA ARG A 6 8.30 44.44 -42.47
C ARG A 6 8.67 45.57 -41.50
N ILE A 7 9.23 45.24 -40.33
CA ILE A 7 9.72 46.25 -39.37
C ILE A 7 10.88 47.06 -39.96
N TYR A 8 11.79 46.39 -40.68
CA TYR A 8 12.89 47.07 -41.37
C TYR A 8 12.38 48.02 -42.47
N GLU A 9 11.41 47.57 -43.29
CA GLU A 9 10.77 48.37 -44.34
C GLU A 9 10.12 49.63 -43.75
N GLU A 10 9.27 49.49 -42.72
CA GLU A 10 8.61 50.62 -42.04
C GLU A 10 9.62 51.58 -41.38
N LEU A 11 10.72 51.08 -40.79
CA LEU A 11 11.76 51.93 -40.22
C LEU A 11 12.58 52.66 -41.30
N SER A 12 12.83 52.02 -42.45
CA SER A 12 13.61 52.60 -43.54
C SER A 12 12.93 53.77 -44.25
N GLU A 13 11.62 53.94 -44.07
CA GLU A 13 10.87 55.11 -44.55
C GLU A 13 11.13 56.39 -43.74
N VAL A 14 11.59 56.25 -42.48
CA VAL A 14 11.74 57.35 -41.53
C VAL A 14 13.19 57.57 -41.04
N MET A 15 14.10 56.64 -41.33
CA MET A 15 15.53 56.77 -40.96
C MET A 15 16.46 56.05 -41.94
N ASP A 16 17.76 56.34 -41.82
CA ASP A 16 18.77 55.72 -42.67
C ASP A 16 18.77 54.18 -42.59
N PRO A 17 19.10 53.47 -43.70
CA PRO A 17 18.98 52.01 -43.77
C PRO A 17 19.82 51.24 -42.73
N LYS A 18 21.00 51.74 -42.34
CA LYS A 18 21.88 51.08 -41.37
C LYS A 18 21.30 51.09 -39.94
N PRO A 19 20.88 52.25 -39.38
CA PRO A 19 20.13 52.29 -38.12
C PRO A 19 18.85 51.45 -38.14
N ALA A 20 18.04 51.52 -39.21
CA ALA A 20 16.80 50.75 -39.35
C ALA A 20 17.06 49.23 -39.26
N GLN A 21 18.09 48.73 -39.95
CA GLN A 21 18.48 47.32 -39.90
C GLN A 21 18.89 46.89 -38.50
N LYS A 22 19.68 47.71 -37.80
CA LYS A 22 20.15 47.36 -36.45
C LYS A 22 19.00 47.30 -35.45
N LEU A 23 18.05 48.24 -35.52
CA LEU A 23 16.86 48.25 -34.68
C LEU A 23 15.94 47.07 -34.97
N ALA A 24 15.67 46.76 -36.24
CA ALA A 24 14.85 45.60 -36.62
C ALA A 24 15.45 44.28 -36.11
N SER A 25 16.77 44.11 -36.18
CA SER A 25 17.45 42.94 -35.62
C SER A 25 17.36 42.87 -34.09
N VAL A 26 17.55 43.99 -33.39
CA VAL A 26 17.42 44.04 -31.92
C VAL A 26 16.00 43.77 -31.47
N LEU A 27 14.99 44.32 -32.15
CA LEU A 27 13.58 44.04 -31.88
C LEU A 27 13.21 42.58 -32.16
N GLY A 28 13.80 41.97 -33.20
CA GLY A 28 13.70 40.54 -33.45
C GLY A 28 14.22 39.69 -32.29
N LEU A 29 15.43 39.99 -31.81
CA LEU A 29 16.05 39.31 -30.67
C LEU A 29 15.22 39.46 -29.38
N ILE A 30 14.75 40.66 -29.07
CA ILE A 30 13.90 40.93 -27.89
C ILE A 30 12.59 40.13 -27.97
N TYR A 31 12.00 40.01 -29.17
CA TYR A 31 10.78 39.23 -29.34
C TYR A 31 11.01 37.73 -29.16
N GLU A 32 12.12 37.19 -29.66
CA GLU A 32 12.49 35.78 -29.43
C GLU A 32 12.70 35.49 -27.94
N ASP A 33 13.41 36.36 -27.22
CA ASP A 33 13.60 36.24 -25.77
C ASP A 33 12.26 36.31 -25.01
N LEU A 34 11.35 37.20 -25.43
CA LEU A 34 10.03 37.31 -24.82
C LEU A 34 9.15 36.07 -25.09
N GLN A 35 9.30 35.42 -26.26
CA GLN A 35 8.60 34.16 -26.55
C GLN A 35 9.12 32.99 -25.71
N ASN A 36 10.40 32.99 -25.35
CA ASN A 36 11.02 31.97 -24.51
C ASN A 36 10.79 32.20 -23.01
N THR A 37 10.14 33.31 -22.64
CA THR A 37 9.86 33.63 -21.23
C THR A 37 8.61 32.90 -20.76
N VAL A 38 8.72 32.25 -19.59
CA VAL A 38 7.58 31.62 -18.91
C VAL A 38 6.54 32.69 -18.56
N LYS A 39 5.29 32.46 -18.95
CA LYS A 39 4.21 33.42 -18.69
C LYS A 39 3.66 33.21 -17.29
N ARG A 40 3.06 34.27 -16.74
CA ARG A 40 2.30 34.19 -15.49
C ARG A 40 1.22 33.11 -15.54
N SER A 41 0.56 32.93 -16.69
CA SER A 41 -0.43 31.87 -16.90
C SER A 41 0.15 30.47 -16.74
N ASP A 42 1.38 30.25 -17.20
CA ASP A 42 2.06 28.96 -17.12
C ASP A 42 2.40 28.64 -15.65
N PHE A 43 2.83 29.66 -14.90
CA PHE A 43 3.08 29.54 -13.46
C PHE A 43 1.79 29.27 -12.67
N GLU A 44 0.70 29.98 -12.97
CA GLU A 44 -0.60 29.74 -12.33
C GLU A 44 -1.15 28.34 -12.64
N ALA A 45 -0.93 27.85 -13.87
CA ALA A 45 -1.27 26.47 -14.25
C ALA A 45 -0.43 25.45 -13.47
N LEU A 46 0.88 25.66 -13.36
CA LEU A 46 1.78 24.81 -12.59
C LEU A 46 1.41 24.80 -11.10
N GLN A 47 1.14 25.97 -10.51
CA GLN A 47 0.74 26.10 -9.11
C GLN A 47 -0.54 25.31 -8.82
N ARG A 48 -1.49 25.30 -9.74
CA ARG A 48 -2.72 24.49 -9.61
C ARG A 48 -2.39 22.99 -9.58
N VAL A 49 -1.61 22.51 -10.54
CA VAL A 49 -1.22 21.08 -10.62
C VAL A 49 -0.44 20.67 -9.37
N VAL A 50 0.48 21.50 -8.90
CA VAL A 50 1.24 21.25 -7.66
C VAL A 50 0.32 21.22 -6.44
N GLY A 51 -0.68 22.10 -6.38
CA GLY A 51 -1.70 22.09 -5.32
C GLY A 51 -2.52 20.80 -5.32
N GLU A 52 -3.00 20.36 -6.49
CA GLU A 52 -3.74 19.10 -6.65
C GLU A 52 -2.88 17.88 -6.27
N LEU A 53 -1.60 17.88 -6.63
CA LEU A 53 -0.66 16.84 -6.26
C LEU A 53 -0.44 16.80 -4.74
N ALA A 54 -0.29 17.95 -4.09
CA ALA A 54 -0.13 18.04 -2.64
C ALA A 54 -1.35 17.48 -1.89
N VAL A 55 -2.56 17.78 -2.38
CA VAL A 55 -3.81 17.21 -1.83
C VAL A 55 -3.82 15.69 -2.01
N SER A 56 -3.56 15.21 -3.22
CA SER A 56 -3.53 13.77 -3.53
C SER A 56 -2.50 13.02 -2.69
N GLN A 57 -1.32 13.62 -2.45
CA GLN A 57 -0.28 13.04 -1.61
C GLN A 57 -0.71 12.96 -0.13
N LYS A 58 -1.44 13.96 0.38
CA LYS A 58 -1.98 13.95 1.74
C LYS A 58 -3.03 12.84 1.90
N GLU A 59 -3.94 12.70 0.96
CA GLU A 59 -4.96 11.64 0.97
C GLU A 59 -4.32 10.24 0.92
N LEU A 60 -3.28 10.07 0.09
CA LEU A 60 -2.52 8.82 0.03
C LEU A 60 -1.85 8.51 1.38
N ALA A 61 -1.24 9.49 2.03
CA ALA A 61 -0.61 9.31 3.34
C ALA A 61 -1.63 8.92 4.42
N GLU A 62 -2.85 9.50 4.39
CA GLU A 62 -3.93 9.13 5.31
C GLU A 62 -4.43 7.70 5.05
N ALA A 63 -4.58 7.31 3.77
CA ALA A 63 -4.94 5.96 3.39
C ALA A 63 -3.89 4.93 3.81
N GLN A 64 -2.60 5.27 3.70
CA GLN A 64 -1.48 4.45 4.19
C GLN A 64 -1.56 4.25 5.71
N LYS A 65 -1.70 5.32 6.49
CA LYS A 65 -1.86 5.22 7.96
C LYS A 65 -3.03 4.31 8.37
N ARG A 66 -4.17 4.43 7.69
CA ARG A 66 -5.33 3.55 7.94
C ARG A 66 -5.04 2.09 7.61
N THR A 67 -4.25 1.85 6.58
CA THR A 67 -3.84 0.49 6.18
C THR A 67 -2.87 -0.10 7.19
N GLU A 68 -1.90 0.67 7.67
CA GLU A 68 -0.97 0.27 8.73
C GLU A 68 -1.70 -0.09 10.03
N ALA A 69 -2.67 0.73 10.44
CA ALA A 69 -3.48 0.44 11.63
C ALA A 69 -4.25 -0.89 11.49
N ARG A 70 -4.89 -1.14 10.34
CA ARG A 70 -5.59 -2.40 10.06
C ARG A 70 -4.64 -3.60 10.05
N LEU A 71 -3.42 -3.43 9.55
CA LEU A 71 -2.41 -4.51 9.54
C LEU A 71 -1.94 -4.85 10.96
N GLN A 72 -1.81 -3.84 11.82
CA GLN A 72 -1.52 -4.05 13.24
C GLN A 72 -2.64 -4.83 13.93
N GLU A 73 -3.90 -4.42 13.73
CA GLU A 73 -5.07 -5.15 14.28
C GLU A 73 -5.12 -6.60 13.79
N LEU A 74 -4.79 -6.84 12.51
CA LEU A 74 -4.75 -8.18 11.93
C LEU A 74 -3.64 -9.03 12.57
N THR A 75 -2.46 -8.46 12.78
CA THR A 75 -1.34 -9.11 13.46
C THR A 75 -1.72 -9.51 14.88
N GLU A 76 -2.38 -8.61 15.62
CA GLU A 76 -2.85 -8.90 16.98
C GLU A 76 -3.94 -9.99 17.01
N ALA A 77 -4.85 -9.99 16.02
CA ALA A 77 -5.87 -11.04 15.89
C ALA A 77 -5.25 -12.40 15.53
N GLN A 78 -4.22 -12.40 14.68
CA GLN A 78 -3.46 -13.61 14.32
C GLN A 78 -2.75 -14.18 15.55
N ASN A 79 -2.02 -13.35 16.31
CA ASN A 79 -1.34 -13.80 17.54
C ASN A 79 -2.31 -14.41 18.56
N ARG A 80 -3.50 -13.81 18.74
CA ARG A 80 -4.56 -14.35 19.60
C ARG A 80 -5.08 -15.70 19.09
N THR A 81 -5.17 -15.87 17.78
CA THR A 81 -5.61 -17.12 17.16
C THR A 81 -4.56 -18.21 17.34
N GLU A 82 -3.28 -17.90 17.11
CA GLU A 82 -2.17 -18.83 17.32
C GLU A 82 -2.09 -19.30 18.78
N ALA A 83 -2.27 -18.39 19.75
CA ALA A 83 -2.34 -18.75 21.17
C ALA A 83 -3.48 -19.74 21.47
N ARG A 84 -4.69 -19.47 20.96
CA ARG A 84 -5.86 -20.37 21.13
C ARG A 84 -5.63 -21.75 20.49
N VAL A 85 -5.01 -21.79 19.32
CA VAL A 85 -4.66 -23.07 18.66
C VAL A 85 -3.63 -23.85 19.50
N GLY A 86 -2.66 -23.16 20.11
CA GLY A 86 -1.74 -23.76 21.06
C GLY A 86 -2.45 -24.39 22.27
N GLU A 87 -3.36 -23.64 22.90
CA GLU A 87 -4.16 -24.13 24.02
C GLU A 87 -5.02 -25.35 23.65
N LEU A 88 -5.67 -25.32 22.48
CA LEU A 88 -6.46 -26.44 21.96
C LEU A 88 -5.60 -27.68 21.72
N THR A 89 -4.39 -27.50 21.19
CA THR A 89 -3.44 -28.60 20.97
C THR A 89 -3.05 -29.28 22.28
N GLU A 90 -2.75 -28.49 23.33
CA GLU A 90 -2.43 -29.04 24.65
C GLU A 90 -3.65 -29.70 25.32
N ALA A 91 -4.84 -29.12 25.18
CA ALA A 91 -6.08 -29.74 25.65
C ALA A 91 -6.37 -31.08 24.95
N GLN A 92 -6.09 -31.16 23.65
CA GLN A 92 -6.21 -32.38 22.86
C GLN A 92 -5.24 -33.45 23.35
N LYS A 93 -3.95 -33.14 23.52
CA LYS A 93 -2.95 -34.09 24.06
C LYS A 93 -3.37 -34.66 25.41
N ARG A 94 -3.86 -33.81 26.32
CA ARG A 94 -4.35 -34.26 27.64
C ARG A 94 -5.57 -35.17 27.51
N THR A 95 -6.45 -34.89 26.56
CA THR A 95 -7.64 -35.73 26.30
C THR A 95 -7.22 -37.08 25.74
N GLU A 96 -6.30 -37.11 24.79
CA GLU A 96 -5.73 -38.34 24.21
C GLU A 96 -5.08 -39.22 25.29
N ALA A 97 -4.29 -38.63 26.19
CA ALA A 97 -3.70 -39.35 27.32
C ALA A 97 -4.76 -39.98 28.24
N ARG A 98 -5.81 -39.22 28.60
CA ARG A 98 -6.91 -39.74 29.43
C ARG A 98 -7.69 -40.86 28.74
N VAL A 99 -7.88 -40.79 27.42
CA VAL A 99 -8.52 -41.86 26.64
C VAL A 99 -7.66 -43.13 26.64
N GLN A 100 -6.34 -43.00 26.54
CA GLN A 100 -5.43 -44.13 26.66
C GLN A 100 -5.52 -44.79 28.04
N GLU A 101 -5.48 -44.00 29.12
CA GLU A 101 -5.64 -44.49 30.49
C GLU A 101 -6.99 -45.22 30.70
N LEU A 102 -8.08 -44.65 30.18
CA LEU A 102 -9.41 -45.29 30.25
C LEU A 102 -9.45 -46.60 29.48
N THR A 103 -8.81 -46.67 28.31
CA THR A 103 -8.71 -47.90 27.51
C THR A 103 -7.96 -48.99 28.27
N GLU A 104 -6.86 -48.64 28.96
CA GLU A 104 -6.14 -49.59 29.80
C GLU A 104 -6.95 -50.06 31.01
N ALA A 105 -7.65 -49.14 31.69
CA ALA A 105 -8.52 -49.48 32.81
C ALA A 105 -9.69 -50.40 32.38
N GLN A 106 -10.26 -50.15 31.20
CA GLN A 106 -11.29 -51.00 30.61
C GLN A 106 -10.76 -52.41 30.35
N LYS A 107 -9.60 -52.56 29.69
CA LYS A 107 -8.97 -53.87 29.46
C LYS A 107 -8.73 -54.65 30.76
N ARG A 108 -8.27 -53.98 31.82
CA ARG A 108 -8.08 -54.62 33.15
C ARG A 108 -9.41 -55.07 33.75
N THR A 109 -10.46 -54.28 33.58
CA THR A 109 -11.81 -54.62 34.08
C THR A 109 -12.40 -55.80 33.31
N GLU A 110 -12.27 -55.80 31.98
CA GLU A 110 -12.70 -56.92 31.12
C GLU A 110 -11.97 -58.22 31.48
N ALA A 111 -10.65 -58.16 31.71
CA ALA A 111 -9.88 -59.33 32.14
C ALA A 111 -10.38 -59.90 33.49
N ARG A 112 -10.58 -59.04 34.50
CA ARG A 112 -11.10 -59.46 35.82
C ARG A 112 -12.52 -60.03 35.74
N LEU A 113 -13.36 -59.49 34.86
CA LEU A 113 -14.71 -60.02 34.64
C LEU A 113 -14.66 -61.40 33.99
N GLY A 114 -13.72 -61.61 33.05
CA GLY A 114 -13.44 -62.93 32.48
C GLY A 114 -13.04 -63.94 33.55
N GLU A 115 -12.07 -63.61 34.41
CA GLU A 115 -11.63 -64.47 35.52
C GLU A 115 -12.78 -64.80 36.48
N LEU A 116 -13.63 -63.82 36.81
CA LEU A 116 -14.79 -64.04 37.68
C LEU A 116 -15.81 -64.99 37.04
N THR A 117 -16.06 -64.84 35.73
CA THR A 117 -16.97 -65.71 34.98
C THR A 117 -16.45 -67.14 34.95
N GLU A 118 -15.15 -67.33 34.74
CA GLU A 118 -14.52 -68.66 34.81
C GLU A 118 -14.63 -69.29 36.21
N ALA A 119 -14.39 -68.50 37.26
CA ALA A 119 -14.53 -68.96 38.64
C ALA A 119 -15.98 -69.38 38.97
N GLN A 120 -16.97 -68.59 38.54
CA GLN A 120 -18.39 -68.89 38.72
C GLN A 120 -18.76 -70.20 38.03
N ASN A 121 -18.37 -70.38 36.76
CA ASN A 121 -18.64 -71.61 36.01
C ASN A 121 -18.04 -72.85 36.69
N ARG A 122 -16.90 -72.71 37.37
CA ARG A 122 -16.29 -73.81 38.14
C ARG A 122 -17.01 -74.13 39.44
N THR A 123 -17.71 -73.18 40.03
CA THR A 123 -18.52 -73.41 41.26
C THR A 123 -19.91 -73.95 40.97
N GLU A 124 -20.43 -73.73 39.76
CA GLU A 124 -21.75 -74.21 39.34
C GLU A 124 -21.73 -75.61 38.69
N ALA A 125 -20.55 -76.13 38.35
CA ALA A 125 -20.33 -77.48 37.81
C ALA A 125 -20.04 -78.52 38.90
#